data_AF-X1TZ39-F1
#
_entry.id   AF-X1TZ39-F1
#
_cell.length_a   1.000
_cell.length_b   1.000
_cell.length_c   1.000
_cell.angle_alpha   90.00
_cell.angle_beta   90.00
_cell.angle_gamma   90.00
#
_symmetry.space_group_name_H-M   'P 1'
#
loop_
_entity.id
_entity.type
_entity.pdbx_description
1 polymer ?
#
loop_
_entity_poly.entity_id
_entity_poly.type
_entity_poly.pdbx_seq_one_letter_code
_entity_poly.pdbx_strand_id
1 'polypeptide(L)'
;MPNGWKLSGSPDWNIDRTFTSTFCFPQKSMKTNKNKRTFRNPIFLAKEYKRMIDSGKVKNKSELAKLKGISRARVTQILLCGRRFPTLAYVKRT
;
A
#
# COMPACT_ATOMS: atom_id res chain seq x y z
N MET A 1 34.04 -46.83 57.66
CA MET A 1 34.35 -45.39 57.83
C MET A 1 34.40 -44.74 56.46
N PRO A 2 33.49 -43.81 56.14
CA PRO A 2 33.30 -43.26 54.80
C PRO A 2 33.96 -41.87 54.67
N ASN A 3 34.83 -41.66 53.68
CA ASN A 3 35.33 -40.33 53.37
C ASN A 3 35.26 -40.06 51.86
N GLY A 4 34.63 -38.95 51.49
CA GLY A 4 34.90 -38.29 50.21
C GLY A 4 33.66 -37.98 49.38
N TRP A 5 32.88 -37.01 49.81
CA TRP A 5 31.90 -36.32 48.97
C TRP A 5 32.60 -35.76 47.71
N LYS A 6 32.20 -36.22 46.53
CA LYS A 6 32.51 -35.56 45.26
C LYS A 6 31.22 -35.07 44.63
N LEU A 7 30.96 -33.80 44.92
CA LEU A 7 30.41 -32.78 44.02
C LEU A 7 29.26 -33.26 43.13
N SER A 8 28.05 -32.92 43.55
CA SER A 8 26.88 -32.78 42.68
C SER A 8 27.22 -31.82 41.54
N GLY A 9 27.68 -32.36 40.41
CA GLY A 9 27.79 -31.64 39.16
C GLY A 9 26.39 -31.23 38.69
N SER A 10 26.24 -29.96 38.36
CA SER A 10 25.10 -29.45 37.60
C SER A 10 24.85 -30.33 36.38
N PRO A 11 23.59 -30.65 36.02
CA PRO A 11 23.33 -31.34 34.76
C PRO A 11 23.89 -30.46 33.63
N ASP A 12 24.73 -31.06 32.78
CA ASP A 12 25.24 -30.45 31.56
C ASP A 12 24.04 -29.98 30.73
N TRP A 13 23.85 -28.67 30.67
CA TRP A 13 22.90 -28.01 29.81
C TRP A 13 23.47 -28.07 28.38
N ASN A 14 23.42 -29.26 27.80
CA ASN A 14 23.54 -29.44 26.36
C ASN A 14 22.26 -28.88 25.72
N ILE A 15 22.30 -27.59 25.40
CA ILE A 15 21.27 -26.87 24.62
C ILE A 15 21.54 -27.06 23.10
N ASP A 16 22.06 -28.22 22.67
CA ASP A 16 22.28 -28.52 21.24
C ASP A 16 21.08 -29.22 20.57
N ARG A 17 19.85 -28.86 20.97
CA ARG A 17 18.63 -29.20 20.22
C ARG A 17 17.75 -27.97 20.05
N THR A 18 18.30 -26.90 19.48
CA THR A 18 17.46 -25.84 18.92
C THR A 18 16.80 -26.40 17.66
N PHE A 19 15.54 -26.84 17.76
CA PHE A 19 14.78 -27.27 16.59
C PHE A 19 14.36 -26.03 15.79
N THR A 20 15.21 -25.64 14.84
CA THR A 20 14.93 -24.52 13.94
C THR A 20 13.99 -24.98 12.84
N SER A 21 12.72 -24.58 12.90
CA SER A 21 11.75 -24.82 11.83
C SER A 21 11.53 -23.55 11.03
N THR A 22 12.08 -23.50 9.82
CA THR A 22 11.89 -22.40 8.87
C THR A 22 10.72 -22.70 7.94
N PHE A 23 9.65 -21.93 8.07
CA PHE A 23 8.50 -21.99 7.16
C PHE A 23 8.68 -20.98 6.03
N CYS A 24 8.87 -21.48 4.81
CA CYS A 24 8.92 -20.66 3.60
C CYS A 24 7.50 -20.49 3.04
N PHE A 25 6.94 -19.29 3.17
CA PHE A 25 5.69 -18.95 2.50
C PHE A 25 5.98 -18.65 1.03
N PRO A 26 5.38 -19.38 0.07
CA PRO A 26 5.52 -19.04 -1.34
C PRO A 26 4.86 -17.69 -1.59
N GLN A 27 5.69 -16.66 -1.74
CA GLN A 27 5.22 -15.33 -2.10
C GLN A 27 4.74 -15.40 -3.56
N LYS A 28 3.43 -15.50 -3.77
CA LYS A 28 2.84 -15.36 -5.11
C LYS A 28 3.26 -14.00 -5.64
N SER A 29 4.22 -13.99 -6.57
CA SER A 29 4.65 -12.78 -7.26
C SER A 29 3.49 -12.31 -8.13
N MET A 30 2.61 -11.50 -7.55
CA MET A 30 1.61 -10.78 -8.32
C MET A 30 2.40 -9.87 -9.25
N LYS A 31 2.50 -10.27 -10.52
CA LYS A 31 3.07 -9.45 -11.59
C LYS A 31 2.29 -8.16 -11.60
N THR A 32 2.81 -7.17 -10.89
CA THR A 32 2.22 -5.84 -10.86
C THR A 32 2.60 -5.27 -12.21
N ASN A 33 1.67 -5.32 -13.17
CA ASN A 33 1.74 -4.50 -14.36
C ASN A 33 1.78 -3.05 -13.87
N LYS A 34 2.99 -2.55 -13.63
CA LYS A 34 3.23 -1.17 -13.23
C LYS A 34 2.87 -0.34 -14.44
N ASN A 35 1.58 0.01 -14.56
CA ASN A 35 1.14 1.02 -15.52
C ASN A 35 2.07 2.21 -15.33
N LYS A 36 2.82 2.57 -16.38
CA LYS A 36 3.78 3.68 -16.36
C LYS A 36 2.99 4.91 -15.90
N ARG A 37 3.14 5.28 -14.63
CA ARG A 37 2.38 6.37 -14.03
C ARG A 37 2.96 7.66 -14.57
N THR A 38 2.40 8.16 -15.66
CA THR A 38 2.61 9.55 -16.04
C THR A 38 2.02 10.39 -14.92
N PHE A 39 2.90 11.05 -14.16
CA PHE A 39 2.47 11.92 -13.09
C PHE A 39 1.64 13.04 -13.69
N ARG A 40 0.35 13.03 -13.39
CA ARG A 40 -0.59 14.08 -13.81
C ARG A 40 -1.02 14.81 -12.55
N ASN A 41 -0.93 16.14 -12.59
CA ASN A 41 -1.27 16.96 -11.44
C ASN A 41 -2.73 16.65 -11.00
N PRO A 42 -2.94 16.27 -9.72
CA PRO A 42 -4.22 15.80 -9.22
C PRO A 42 -5.35 16.84 -9.34
N ILE A 43 -5.02 18.14 -9.39
CA ILE A 43 -6.00 19.22 -9.58
C ILE A 43 -6.64 19.14 -10.97
N PHE A 44 -5.85 18.88 -12.01
CA PHE A 44 -6.37 18.73 -13.38
C PHE A 44 -7.18 17.44 -13.52
N LEU A 45 -6.73 16.36 -12.90
CA LEU A 45 -7.49 15.10 -12.85
C LEU A 45 -8.86 15.30 -12.17
N ALA A 46 -8.91 16.07 -11.08
CA ALA A 46 -10.16 16.37 -10.40
C ALA A 46 -11.15 17.12 -11.29
N LYS A 47 -10.67 18.11 -12.07
CA LYS A 47 -11.48 18.84 -13.04
C LYS A 47 -11.97 17.94 -14.17
N GLU A 48 -11.10 17.10 -14.73
CA GLU A 48 -11.45 16.14 -15.78
C GLU A 48 -12.54 15.17 -15.29
N TYR A 49 -12.38 14.63 -14.08
CA TYR A 49 -13.31 13.67 -13.50
C TYR A 49 -14.66 14.30 -13.18
N LYS A 50 -14.65 15.52 -12.65
CA LYS A 50 -15.88 16.29 -12.42
C LYS A 50 -16.62 16.54 -13.74
N ARG A 51 -15.92 16.99 -14.79
CA ARG A 51 -16.52 17.18 -16.13
C ARG A 51 -17.11 15.90 -16.71
N MET A 52 -16.45 14.75 -16.53
CA MET A 52 -16.97 13.47 -17.01
C MET A 52 -18.25 13.05 -16.29
N ILE A 53 -18.37 13.35 -14.99
CA ILE A 53 -19.58 13.12 -14.21
C ILE A 53 -20.67 14.11 -14.64
N ASP A 54 -20.36 15.40 -14.71
CA ASP A 54 -21.31 16.47 -15.05
C ASP A 54 -21.86 16.33 -16.49
N SER A 55 -21.05 15.82 -17.42
CA SER A 55 -21.46 15.55 -18.81
C SER A 55 -22.21 14.23 -19.00
N GLY A 56 -22.42 13.45 -17.93
CA GLY A 56 -23.12 12.17 -18.00
C GLY A 56 -22.36 11.05 -18.72
N LYS A 57 -21.08 11.26 -19.10
CA LYS A 57 -20.23 10.23 -19.73
C LYS A 57 -20.00 9.02 -18.83
N VAL A 58 -20.11 9.21 -17.52
CA VAL A 58 -20.05 8.16 -16.50
C VAL A 58 -21.22 8.39 -15.55
N LYS A 59 -22.00 7.32 -15.31
CA LYS A 59 -23.17 7.38 -14.43
C LYS A 59 -22.76 7.57 -12.98
N ASN A 60 -21.65 6.93 -12.58
CA ASN A 60 -21.25 6.85 -11.17
C ASN A 60 -19.72 6.83 -10.99
N LYS A 61 -19.26 7.22 -9.78
CA LYS A 61 -17.83 7.18 -9.39
C LYS A 61 -17.20 5.79 -9.55
N SER A 62 -17.99 4.73 -9.37
CA SER A 62 -17.56 3.35 -9.53
C SER A 62 -17.24 2.99 -10.99
N GLU A 63 -18.02 3.54 -11.93
CA GLU A 63 -17.80 3.34 -13.37
C GLU A 63 -16.54 4.08 -13.83
N LEU A 64 -16.36 5.31 -13.34
CA LEU A 64 -15.14 6.09 -13.56
C LEU A 64 -13.88 5.37 -13.05
N ALA A 65 -13.97 4.71 -11.90
CA ALA A 65 -12.89 3.91 -11.33
C ALA A 65 -12.50 2.74 -12.25
N LYS A 66 -13.49 2.01 -12.78
CA LYS A 66 -13.29 0.93 -13.75
C LYS A 66 -12.65 1.44 -15.05
N LEU A 67 -13.20 2.52 -15.61
CA LEU A 67 -12.73 3.11 -16.87
C LEU A 67 -11.27 3.58 -16.80
N LYS A 68 -10.87 4.19 -15.68
CA LYS A 68 -9.49 4.69 -15.49
C LYS A 68 -8.55 3.65 -14.87
N GLY A 69 -9.04 2.45 -14.53
CA GLY A 69 -8.22 1.38 -13.93
C GLY A 69 -7.65 1.76 -12.55
N ILE A 70 -8.40 2.54 -11.76
CA ILE A 70 -7.98 3.02 -10.43
C ILE A 70 -9.00 2.63 -9.36
N SER A 71 -8.58 2.62 -8.10
CA SER A 71 -9.49 2.32 -6.98
C SER A 71 -10.53 3.43 -6.78
N ARG A 72 -11.72 3.06 -6.29
CA ARG A 72 -12.79 4.01 -5.93
C ARG A 72 -12.34 5.02 -4.87
N ALA A 73 -11.52 4.58 -3.92
CA ALA A 73 -10.91 5.46 -2.92
C ALA A 73 -10.03 6.53 -3.59
N ARG A 74 -9.24 6.16 -4.60
CA ARG A 74 -8.39 7.12 -5.31
C ARG A 74 -9.20 8.14 -6.10
N VAL A 75 -10.28 7.73 -6.76
CA VAL A 75 -11.22 8.65 -7.43
C VAL A 75 -11.77 9.67 -6.44
N THR A 76 -12.13 9.22 -5.23
CA THR A 76 -12.69 10.09 -4.18
C THR A 76 -11.64 11.07 -3.67
N GLN A 77 -10.42 10.62 -3.39
CA GLN A 77 -9.31 11.49 -3.01
C GLN A 77 -9.03 12.58 -4.05
N ILE A 78 -9.02 12.22 -5.33
CA ILE A 78 -8.81 13.18 -6.43
C ILE A 78 -9.94 14.22 -6.47
N LEU A 79 -11.20 13.80 -6.41
CA LEU A 79 -12.34 14.72 -6.42
C LEU A 79 -12.36 15.64 -5.18
N LEU A 80 -11.99 15.14 -4.01
CA LEU A 80 -11.88 15.94 -2.78
C LEU A 80 -10.72 16.94 -2.85
N CYS A 81 -9.58 16.54 -3.43
CA CYS A 81 -8.44 17.44 -3.64
C CYS A 81 -8.84 18.66 -4.48
N GLY A 82 -9.63 18.47 -5.54
CA GLY A 82 -10.15 19.58 -6.35
C GLY A 82 -11.09 20.53 -5.60
N ARG A 83 -11.78 20.09 -4.55
CA ARG A 83 -12.63 20.95 -3.71
C ARG A 83 -11.82 21.80 -2.73
N ARG A 84 -10.68 21.28 -2.26
CA ARG A 84 -9.85 21.94 -1.24
C ARG A 84 -8.98 23.07 -1.80
N PHE A 85 -8.77 23.12 -3.11
CA PHE A 85 -7.98 24.14 -3.79
C PHE A 85 -8.74 24.78 -4.96
N PRO A 86 -9.81 25.58 -4.71
CA PRO A 86 -10.55 26.24 -5.78
C PRO A 86 -9.74 27.35 -6.48
N THR A 87 -8.75 27.94 -5.79
CA THR A 87 -8.11 29.23 -6.15
C THR A 87 -6.64 29.17 -6.53
N LEU A 88 -6.05 28.00 -6.74
CA LEU A 88 -4.76 27.92 -7.47
C LEU A 88 -5.03 27.97 -8.98
N ALA A 89 -5.74 29.03 -9.40
CA ALA A 89 -5.64 29.53 -10.74
C ALA A 89 -4.20 30.03 -10.89
N TYR A 90 -3.45 29.26 -11.66
CA TYR A 90 -2.17 29.61 -12.23
C TYR A 90 -2.08 31.14 -12.48
N VAL A 91 -1.37 31.87 -11.62
CA VAL A 91 -0.91 33.21 -11.96
C VAL A 91 0.03 32.99 -13.14
N LYS A 92 -0.45 33.26 -14.36
CA LYS A 92 0.41 33.47 -15.52
C LYS A 92 1.33 34.63 -15.12
N ARG A 93 2.56 34.34 -14.70
CA ARG A 93 3.62 35.34 -14.74
C ARG A 93 3.84 35.62 -16.22
N THR A 94 3.38 36.81 -16.63
CA THR A 94 3.74 37.47 -17.88
C THR A 94 5.24 37.68 -17.96
#